data_AF-A0A8D8C8P9-F1
#
_entry.id   AF-A0A8D8C8P9-F1
#
_cell.length_a   1.000
_cell.length_b   1.000
_cell.length_c   1.000
_cell.angle_alpha   90.00
_cell.angle_beta   90.00
_cell.angle_gamma   90.00
#
_symmetry.space_group_name_H-M   'P 1'
#
loop_
_entity.id
_entity.type
_entity.pdbx_description
1 polymer ?
#
loop_
_entity_poly.entity_id
_entity_poly.type
_entity_poly.pdbx_seq_one_letter_code
_entity_poly.pdbx_strand_id
1 'polypeptide(L)'
;SAAPTPALRVNLFKVQQGFGVLNAAIARHSITLLTELIDDLKIDSRTDDEEYSSIESAGFDILGQYSSIQRVVRVLNSATLQQLMTFLATVSYRKACTLRRINTKTTNEGEPMSYSDSTTYYNDTFSCSEGSEPEEEDSDSYLGLWFKETLSPEANEEMTESQEQEKKEEKRHGSNLVPAKDEPHEYLNLSSLIFNFFDVSLGGQHIYLNRYVRTGLSEQQMVLLANILRDLDRDSARGEPENSGCLQWQNAMVKFSGSVGRYLHNLISNSLLNESLQSALLLHLGVSPWTQDSNIWPLQVYSRTLAVLVQILLLKPSQEKEAACLSVWHRLVNTLVEGVCS
;
A
#
# COMPACT_ATOMS: atom_id res chain seq x y z
N SER A 1 -28.13 12.93 -14.26
CA SER A 1 -27.89 12.08 -13.08
C SER A 1 -27.15 10.85 -13.56
N ALA A 2 -25.81 10.85 -13.48
CA ALA A 2 -25.01 9.69 -13.83
C ALA A 2 -24.89 8.83 -12.56
N ALA A 3 -25.29 7.57 -12.64
CA ALA A 3 -25.13 6.61 -11.55
C ALA A 3 -23.63 6.46 -11.23
N PRO A 4 -23.25 6.29 -9.94
CA PRO A 4 -21.87 6.05 -9.59
C PRO A 4 -21.45 4.69 -10.18
N THR A 5 -20.45 4.70 -11.05
CA THR A 5 -19.84 3.49 -11.57
C THR A 5 -19.36 2.65 -10.37
N PRO A 6 -19.73 1.37 -10.25
CA PRO A 6 -19.28 0.56 -9.13
C PRO A 6 -17.74 0.51 -9.14
N ALA A 7 -17.13 0.89 -8.02
CA ALA A 7 -15.69 0.79 -7.86
C ALA A 7 -15.28 -0.67 -8.08
N LEU A 8 -14.53 -0.92 -9.16
CA LEU A 8 -13.98 -2.24 -9.49
C LEU A 8 -13.21 -2.76 -8.27
N ARG A 9 -13.74 -3.80 -7.63
CA ARG A 9 -13.05 -4.48 -6.53
C ARG A 9 -11.84 -5.22 -7.10
N VAL A 10 -10.69 -4.58 -7.05
CA VAL A 10 -9.41 -5.19 -7.45
C VAL A 10 -9.12 -6.40 -6.55
N ASN A 11 -8.97 -7.58 -7.15
CA ASN A 11 -8.61 -8.79 -6.42
C ASN A 11 -7.10 -8.78 -6.10
N LEU A 12 -6.77 -8.34 -4.89
CA LEU A 12 -5.39 -8.21 -4.43
C LEU A 12 -4.64 -9.54 -4.38
N PHE A 13 -5.33 -10.68 -4.24
CA PHE A 13 -4.69 -11.99 -4.26
C PHE A 13 -4.19 -12.35 -5.66
N LYS A 14 -5.00 -12.11 -6.70
CA LYS A 14 -4.59 -12.30 -8.10
C LYS A 14 -3.41 -11.38 -8.46
N VAL A 15 -3.47 -10.11 -8.04
CA VAL A 15 -2.37 -9.16 -8.27
C VAL A 15 -1.09 -9.60 -7.54
N GLN A 16 -1.19 -10.12 -6.32
CA GLN A 16 -0.04 -10.60 -5.55
C GLN A 16 0.68 -11.77 -6.24
N GLN A 17 -0.05 -12.65 -6.94
CA GLN A 17 0.54 -13.78 -7.66
C GLN A 17 1.39 -13.34 -8.88
N GLY A 18 0.95 -12.31 -9.60
CA GLY A 18 1.70 -11.74 -10.74
C GLY A 18 2.74 -10.69 -10.37
N PHE A 19 2.79 -10.25 -9.11
CA PHE A 19 3.69 -9.19 -8.67
C PHE A 19 5.08 -9.73 -8.33
N GLY A 20 6.05 -9.50 -9.22
CA GLY A 20 7.43 -9.99 -9.12
C GLY A 20 8.50 -8.91 -8.97
N VAL A 21 9.76 -9.34 -9.07
CA VAL A 21 10.93 -8.48 -8.89
C VAL A 21 11.02 -7.40 -9.98
N LEU A 22 10.61 -7.72 -11.21
CA LEU A 22 10.52 -6.76 -12.31
C LEU A 22 9.49 -5.66 -12.01
N ASN A 23 8.29 -6.02 -11.56
CA ASN A 23 7.26 -5.02 -11.21
C ASN A 23 7.73 -4.12 -10.07
N ALA A 24 8.41 -4.68 -9.07
CA ALA A 24 8.98 -3.92 -7.97
C ALA A 24 10.06 -2.93 -8.46
N ALA A 25 10.92 -3.37 -9.39
CA ALA A 25 11.95 -2.54 -9.99
C ALA A 25 11.37 -1.38 -10.81
N ILE A 26 10.38 -1.67 -11.67
CA ILE A 26 9.66 -0.65 -12.45
C ILE A 26 9.01 0.35 -11.52
N ALA A 27 8.31 -0.13 -10.48
CA ALA A 27 7.66 0.74 -9.49
C ALA A 27 8.65 1.69 -8.81
N ARG A 28 9.81 1.19 -8.37
CA ARG A 28 10.86 2.03 -7.78
C ARG A 28 11.30 3.12 -8.74
N HIS A 29 11.60 2.75 -9.99
CA HIS A 29 12.03 3.70 -10.99
C HIS A 29 10.96 4.74 -11.32
N SER A 30 9.70 4.32 -11.46
CA SER A 30 8.56 5.23 -11.64
C SER A 30 8.44 6.22 -10.48
N ILE A 31 8.65 5.80 -9.23
CA ILE A 31 8.61 6.70 -8.08
C ILE A 31 9.76 7.71 -8.12
N THR A 32 10.96 7.30 -8.52
CA THR A 32 12.09 8.23 -8.72
C THR A 32 11.74 9.32 -9.73
N LEU A 33 11.27 8.94 -10.91
CA LEU A 33 10.87 9.89 -11.96
C LEU A 33 9.72 10.80 -11.51
N LEU A 34 8.72 10.26 -10.81
CA LEU A 34 7.63 11.04 -10.25
C LEU A 34 8.10 12.03 -9.18
N THR A 35 9.08 11.64 -8.36
CA THR A 35 9.64 12.51 -7.32
C THR A 35 10.39 13.66 -7.95
N GLU A 36 11.26 13.40 -8.94
CA GLU A 36 11.98 14.43 -9.69
C GLU A 36 11.02 15.43 -10.34
N LEU A 37 9.97 14.93 -11.01
CA LEU A 37 8.95 15.78 -11.64
C LEU A 37 8.20 16.68 -10.63
N ILE A 38 7.89 16.15 -9.44
CA ILE A 38 7.22 16.91 -8.39
C ILE A 38 8.17 17.90 -7.71
N ASP A 39 9.44 17.55 -7.56
CA ASP A 39 10.43 18.45 -6.96
C ASP A 39 10.72 19.65 -7.87
N ASP A 40 10.73 19.47 -9.20
CA ASP A 40 10.73 20.59 -10.16
C ASP A 40 9.56 21.55 -9.90
N LEU A 41 8.35 21.02 -9.71
CA LEU A 41 7.17 21.81 -9.41
C LEU A 41 7.29 22.60 -8.09
N LYS A 42 7.86 21.99 -7.04
CA LYS A 42 8.05 22.66 -5.74
C LYS A 42 9.04 23.83 -5.80
N ILE A 43 9.94 23.84 -6.79
CA ILE A 43 10.87 24.94 -7.01
C ILE A 43 10.13 26.09 -7.72
N ASP A 44 9.37 25.77 -8.77
CA ASP A 44 8.60 26.74 -9.56
C ASP A 44 7.43 27.36 -8.78
N SER A 45 6.80 26.62 -7.87
CA SER A 45 5.64 27.10 -7.11
C SER A 45 5.96 28.15 -6.04
N ARG A 46 7.23 28.52 -5.86
CA ARG A 46 7.65 29.54 -4.90
C ARG A 46 7.39 30.96 -5.39
N THR A 47 6.94 31.13 -6.64
CA THR A 47 6.89 32.44 -7.29
C THR A 47 5.51 33.05 -7.52
N ASP A 48 4.37 32.34 -7.48
CA ASP A 48 3.06 33.00 -7.70
C ASP A 48 1.83 32.32 -7.08
N ASP A 49 0.88 33.16 -6.62
CA ASP A 49 -0.49 32.87 -6.18
C ASP A 49 -1.41 32.53 -7.38
N GLU A 50 -1.07 31.54 -8.20
CA GLU A 50 -1.90 31.18 -9.36
C GLU A 50 -3.15 30.37 -8.96
N GLU A 51 -4.30 30.78 -9.49
CA GLU A 51 -5.53 29.98 -9.44
C GLU A 51 -5.37 28.72 -10.32
N TYR A 52 -4.98 27.62 -9.69
CA TYR A 52 -4.84 26.28 -10.28
C TYR A 52 -6.16 25.66 -10.80
N SER A 53 -7.24 26.43 -10.99
CA SER A 53 -8.56 25.96 -11.40
C SER A 53 -8.68 25.69 -12.90
N SER A 54 -7.76 26.19 -13.73
CA SER A 54 -7.82 26.06 -15.20
C SER A 54 -6.49 25.67 -15.86
N ILE A 55 -5.71 24.78 -15.24
CA ILE A 55 -4.44 24.34 -15.82
C ILE A 55 -4.69 23.31 -16.92
N GLU A 56 -4.26 23.62 -18.13
CA GLU A 56 -4.26 22.66 -19.23
C GLU A 56 -3.16 21.61 -19.04
N SER A 57 -3.48 20.33 -19.23
CA SER A 57 -2.47 19.26 -19.13
C SER A 57 -1.46 19.35 -20.28
N ALA A 58 -0.18 19.09 -20.00
CA ALA A 58 0.85 18.99 -21.03
C ALA A 58 0.48 17.93 -22.11
N GLY A 59 0.85 18.22 -23.36
CA GLY A 59 0.78 17.25 -24.46
C GLY A 59 1.87 16.17 -24.38
N PHE A 60 1.97 15.35 -25.42
CA PHE A 60 3.03 14.31 -25.54
C PHE A 60 4.23 14.76 -26.38
N ASP A 61 4.24 16.00 -26.87
CA ASP A 61 5.37 16.52 -27.62
C ASP A 61 6.59 16.65 -26.70
N ILE A 62 7.60 15.81 -26.94
CA ILE A 62 8.85 15.77 -26.15
C ILE A 62 9.62 17.09 -26.30
N LEU A 63 9.46 17.79 -27.42
CA LEU A 63 10.08 19.08 -27.66
C LEU A 63 9.18 20.26 -27.26
N GLY A 64 7.97 19.97 -26.79
CA GLY A 64 7.01 20.96 -26.35
C GLY A 64 7.49 21.70 -25.11
N GLN A 65 7.21 23.01 -25.06
CA GLN A 65 7.50 23.85 -23.90
C GLN A 65 6.31 23.78 -22.93
N TYR A 66 6.44 22.93 -21.90
CA TYR A 66 5.42 22.77 -20.87
C TYR A 66 6.00 23.13 -19.50
N SER A 67 5.20 23.84 -18.68
CA SER A 67 5.59 24.12 -17.30
C SER A 67 5.62 22.84 -16.45
N SER A 68 6.33 22.87 -15.32
CA SER A 68 6.36 21.75 -14.36
C SER A 68 4.94 21.34 -13.93
N ILE A 69 4.06 22.30 -13.66
CA ILE A 69 2.68 22.02 -13.25
C ILE A 69 1.86 21.34 -14.34
N GLN A 70 1.99 21.77 -15.61
CA GLN A 70 1.27 21.13 -16.72
C GLN A 70 1.71 19.66 -16.91
N ARG A 71 3.01 19.39 -16.73
CA ARG A 71 3.57 18.02 -16.77
C ARG A 71 3.08 17.17 -15.60
N VAL A 72 3.06 17.71 -14.38
CA VAL A 72 2.50 17.04 -13.18
C VAL A 72 1.02 16.74 -13.36
N VAL A 73 0.23 17.73 -13.80
CA VAL A 73 -1.21 17.58 -14.09
C VAL A 73 -1.44 16.46 -15.09
N ARG A 74 -0.65 16.40 -16.17
CA ARG A 74 -0.76 15.36 -17.20
C ARG A 74 -0.58 13.96 -16.61
N VAL A 75 0.44 13.77 -15.78
CA VAL A 75 0.75 12.48 -15.16
C VAL A 75 -0.30 12.11 -14.11
N LEU A 76 -0.63 13.03 -13.20
CA LEU A 76 -1.58 12.77 -12.11
C LEU A 76 -3.03 12.57 -12.60
N ASN A 77 -3.42 13.16 -13.73
CA ASN A 77 -4.74 12.96 -14.32
C ASN A 77 -4.81 11.78 -15.30
N SER A 78 -3.68 11.23 -15.74
CA SER A 78 -3.65 10.12 -16.69
C SER A 78 -4.08 8.77 -16.09
N ALA A 79 -3.96 8.62 -14.77
CA ALA A 79 -4.30 7.41 -14.04
C ALA A 79 -4.73 7.76 -12.61
N THR A 80 -5.47 6.87 -11.95
CA THR A 80 -5.73 6.93 -10.50
C THR A 80 -4.45 6.57 -9.73
N LEU A 81 -3.38 7.36 -9.90
CA LEU A 81 -2.03 7.04 -9.45
C LEU A 81 -2.00 6.82 -7.94
N GLN A 82 -2.70 7.65 -7.17
CA GLN A 82 -2.74 7.51 -5.71
C GLN A 82 -3.36 6.16 -5.29
N GLN A 83 -4.44 5.75 -5.96
CA GLN A 83 -5.09 4.46 -5.70
C GLN A 83 -4.18 3.30 -6.11
N LEU A 84 -3.62 3.34 -7.33
CA LEU A 84 -2.67 2.35 -7.84
C LEU A 84 -1.49 2.16 -6.88
N MET A 85 -0.89 3.25 -6.44
CA MET A 85 0.26 3.25 -5.55
C MET A 85 -0.11 2.72 -4.15
N THR A 86 -1.32 3.01 -3.65
CA THR A 86 -1.80 2.45 -2.37
C THR A 86 -1.98 0.93 -2.47
N PHE A 87 -2.55 0.44 -3.57
CA PHE A 87 -2.65 -1.00 -3.82
C PHE A 87 -1.27 -1.64 -3.93
N LEU A 88 -0.35 -1.01 -4.67
CA LEU A 88 1.00 -1.51 -4.86
C LEU A 88 1.77 -1.59 -3.54
N ALA A 89 1.65 -0.58 -2.67
CA ALA A 89 2.21 -0.61 -1.32
C ALA A 89 1.63 -1.78 -0.51
N THR A 90 0.31 -1.94 -0.53
CA THR A 90 -0.37 -3.03 0.17
C THR A 90 0.07 -4.40 -0.32
N VAL A 91 0.13 -4.62 -1.64
CA VAL A 91 0.57 -5.88 -2.24
C VAL A 91 2.04 -6.15 -1.92
N SER A 92 2.89 -5.12 -2.00
CA SER A 92 4.31 -5.22 -1.63
C SER A 92 4.48 -5.62 -0.17
N TYR A 93 3.74 -5.00 0.75
CA TYR A 93 3.73 -5.36 2.17
C TYR A 93 3.28 -6.82 2.39
N ARG A 94 2.15 -7.23 1.79
CA ARG A 94 1.64 -8.60 1.92
C ARG A 94 2.60 -9.64 1.35
N LYS A 95 3.21 -9.34 0.21
CA LYS A 95 4.24 -10.20 -0.40
C LYS A 95 5.46 -10.33 0.51
N ALA A 96 5.95 -9.21 1.06
CA ALA A 96 7.06 -9.19 2.01
C ALA A 96 6.79 -10.10 3.23
N CYS A 97 5.60 -9.97 3.85
CA CYS A 97 5.20 -10.79 4.99
C CYS A 97 5.06 -12.28 4.63
N THR A 98 4.55 -12.58 3.44
CA THR A 98 4.39 -13.96 2.94
C THR A 98 5.76 -14.61 2.75
N LEU A 99 6.67 -13.94 2.04
CA LEU A 99 8.04 -14.40 1.81
C LEU A 99 8.81 -14.57 3.13
N ARG A 100 8.67 -13.63 4.08
CA ARG A 100 9.27 -13.78 5.42
C ARG A 100 8.79 -15.06 6.09
N ARG A 101 7.48 -15.33 6.08
CA ARG A 101 6.91 -16.54 6.71
C ARG A 101 7.44 -17.82 6.06
N ILE A 102 7.55 -17.84 4.73
CA ILE A 102 8.11 -18.98 3.99
C ILE A 102 9.58 -19.19 4.39
N ASN A 103 10.39 -18.14 4.34
CA ASN A 103 11.83 -18.22 4.65
C ASN A 103 12.11 -18.64 6.11
N THR A 104 11.27 -18.21 7.07
CA THR A 104 11.42 -18.63 8.47
C THR A 104 11.04 -20.11 8.67
N LYS A 105 10.00 -20.61 7.98
CA LYS A 105 9.63 -22.03 8.04
C LYS A 105 10.72 -22.93 7.46
N THR A 106 11.30 -22.58 6.32
CA THR A 106 12.39 -23.35 5.69
C THR A 106 13.68 -23.36 6.49
N THR A 107 13.85 -22.41 7.41
CA THR A 107 15.07 -22.30 8.25
C THR A 107 14.94 -23.08 9.56
N ASN A 108 13.72 -23.23 10.11
CA ASN A 108 13.48 -23.94 11.37
C ASN A 108 13.26 -25.45 11.22
N GLU A 109 12.91 -25.94 10.03
CA GLU A 109 12.82 -27.38 9.73
C GLU A 109 14.18 -27.84 9.18
N GLY A 110 15.04 -28.37 10.06
CA GLY A 110 16.39 -28.87 9.74
C GLY A 110 16.43 -30.20 8.95
N GLU A 111 15.45 -30.49 8.09
CA GLU A 111 15.55 -31.57 7.12
C GLU A 111 15.48 -31.01 5.69
N PRO A 112 16.44 -31.35 4.82
CA PRO A 112 16.36 -30.96 3.42
C PRO A 112 15.13 -31.65 2.81
N MET A 113 14.11 -30.87 2.46
CA MET A 113 12.99 -31.36 1.68
C MET A 113 13.56 -31.91 0.37
N SER A 114 13.58 -33.24 0.26
CA SER A 114 13.84 -33.93 -1.00
C SER A 114 12.80 -33.43 -1.99
N TYR A 115 13.25 -32.72 -3.03
CA TYR A 115 12.41 -32.40 -4.19
C TYR A 115 12.10 -33.73 -4.89
N SER A 116 11.05 -34.40 -4.42
CA SER A 116 10.36 -35.40 -5.20
C SER A 116 9.39 -34.64 -6.10
N ASP A 117 9.63 -34.67 -7.40
CA ASP A 117 8.76 -34.16 -8.46
C ASP A 117 7.39 -34.86 -8.44
N SER A 118 6.56 -34.50 -7.48
CA SER A 118 5.19 -34.99 -7.37
C SER A 118 4.28 -33.79 -7.19
N THR A 119 3.50 -33.53 -8.24
CA THR A 119 2.36 -32.61 -8.25
C THR A 119 1.30 -33.10 -7.25
N THR A 120 1.49 -32.82 -5.96
CA THR A 120 0.43 -32.97 -4.96
C THR A 120 -0.33 -31.66 -4.85
N TYR A 121 -1.51 -31.68 -5.43
CA TYR A 121 -2.61 -30.74 -5.25
C TYR A 121 -2.90 -30.62 -3.74
N TYR A 122 -2.44 -29.55 -3.08
CA TYR A 122 -2.81 -29.29 -1.68
C TYR A 122 -4.23 -28.76 -1.64
N ASN A 123 -5.17 -29.68 -1.38
CA ASN A 123 -6.53 -29.36 -1.01
C ASN A 123 -6.54 -29.12 0.51
N ASP A 124 -6.22 -27.89 0.94
CA ASP A 124 -6.37 -27.50 2.34
C ASP A 124 -7.86 -27.28 2.63
N THR A 125 -8.44 -28.23 3.35
CA THR A 125 -9.73 -28.16 4.03
C THR A 125 -9.81 -26.93 4.93
N PHE A 126 -10.29 -25.80 4.38
CA PHE A 126 -11.05 -24.84 5.14
C PHE A 126 -12.49 -25.35 5.21
N SER A 127 -12.97 -25.62 6.43
CA SER A 127 -14.41 -25.73 6.69
C SER A 127 -15.09 -24.42 6.30
N CYS A 128 -15.59 -24.37 5.06
CA CYS A 128 -16.59 -23.42 4.63
C CYS A 128 -17.91 -24.18 4.59
N SER A 129 -18.83 -23.79 5.47
CA SER A 129 -20.24 -24.16 5.31
C SER A 129 -20.71 -23.74 3.93
N GLU A 130 -21.38 -24.69 3.30
CA GLU A 130 -22.00 -24.71 1.99
C GLU A 130 -22.81 -23.43 1.67
N GLY A 131 -22.62 -22.94 0.45
CA GLY A 131 -23.31 -21.80 -0.15
C GLY A 131 -22.90 -21.69 -1.62
N SER A 132 -23.29 -22.71 -2.38
CA SER A 132 -23.11 -22.91 -3.82
C SER A 132 -23.59 -21.75 -4.68
N GLU A 133 -22.75 -21.25 -5.62
CA GLU A 133 -23.15 -20.65 -6.91
C GLU A 133 -22.00 -20.76 -7.94
N PRO A 134 -22.31 -20.82 -9.25
CA PRO A 134 -21.62 -21.68 -10.22
C PRO A 134 -20.44 -21.03 -10.95
N GLU A 135 -19.66 -21.91 -11.58
CA GLU A 135 -18.52 -21.64 -12.44
C GLU A 135 -18.89 -20.68 -13.58
N GLU A 136 -18.14 -19.58 -13.69
CA GLU A 136 -18.03 -18.80 -14.91
C GLU A 136 -16.55 -18.85 -15.33
N GLU A 137 -16.32 -19.64 -16.39
CA GLU A 137 -15.11 -19.66 -17.21
C GLU A 137 -14.87 -18.27 -17.84
N ASP A 138 -13.60 -18.04 -18.21
CA ASP A 138 -13.10 -16.96 -19.05
C ASP A 138 -13.22 -15.51 -18.54
N SER A 139 -12.12 -15.08 -17.90
CA SER A 139 -11.63 -13.73 -18.07
C SER A 139 -10.11 -13.75 -18.03
N ASP A 140 -9.49 -14.02 -19.18
CA ASP A 140 -8.18 -13.49 -19.48
C ASP A 140 -8.21 -12.00 -19.11
N SER A 141 -7.58 -11.66 -17.99
CA SER A 141 -7.52 -10.27 -17.55
C SER A 141 -6.89 -9.49 -18.69
N TYR A 142 -7.58 -8.46 -19.18
CA TYR A 142 -7.13 -7.54 -20.23
C TYR A 142 -5.66 -7.09 -20.08
N LEU A 143 -5.14 -7.08 -18.84
CA LEU A 143 -3.73 -6.85 -18.51
C LEU A 143 -2.76 -7.91 -19.07
N GLY A 144 -3.14 -9.19 -19.09
CA GLY A 144 -2.35 -10.29 -19.63
C GLY A 144 -2.27 -10.26 -21.16
N LEU A 145 -3.36 -9.87 -21.82
CA LEU A 145 -3.38 -9.63 -23.27
C LEU A 145 -2.47 -8.45 -23.66
N TRP A 146 -2.48 -7.37 -22.88
CA TRP A 146 -1.62 -6.21 -23.11
C TRP A 146 -0.12 -6.54 -23.01
N PHE A 147 0.27 -7.39 -22.07
CA PHE A 147 1.65 -7.89 -21.94
C PHE A 147 2.05 -8.80 -23.10
N LYS A 148 1.13 -9.64 -23.59
CA LYS A 148 1.40 -10.60 -24.68
C LYS A 148 1.59 -9.90 -26.03
N GLU A 149 0.83 -8.83 -26.28
CA GLU A 149 0.85 -8.07 -27.54
C GLU A 149 2.03 -7.08 -27.62
N THR A 150 2.52 -6.57 -26.49
CA THR A 150 3.62 -5.59 -26.48
C THR A 150 5.02 -6.24 -26.46
N LEU A 151 5.14 -7.50 -26.03
CA LEU A 151 6.44 -8.16 -25.78
C LEU A 151 6.71 -9.41 -26.63
N SER A 152 5.83 -9.80 -27.54
CA SER A 152 6.10 -10.92 -28.44
C SER A 152 6.80 -10.42 -29.71
N PRO A 153 8.14 -10.55 -29.85
CA PRO A 153 8.74 -10.42 -31.16
C PRO A 153 8.23 -11.56 -32.05
N GLU A 154 7.84 -11.23 -33.29
CA GLU A 154 7.49 -12.22 -34.30
C GLU A 154 8.59 -13.28 -34.40
N ALA A 155 8.15 -14.53 -34.44
CA ALA A 155 9.00 -15.72 -34.38
C ALA A 155 10.21 -15.62 -35.31
N ASN A 156 11.40 -15.84 -34.74
CA ASN A 156 12.47 -16.48 -35.47
C ASN A 156 13.17 -17.43 -34.51
N GLU A 157 12.88 -18.72 -34.68
CA GLU A 157 13.57 -19.83 -34.04
C GLU A 157 15.01 -19.86 -34.56
N GLU A 158 16.01 -19.79 -33.69
CA GLU A 158 17.30 -20.44 -33.96
C GLU A 158 18.06 -20.69 -32.65
N MET A 159 18.38 -21.97 -32.44
CA MET A 159 19.14 -22.54 -31.33
C MET A 159 20.55 -21.93 -31.22
N THR A 160 21.04 -21.74 -29.99
CA THR A 160 22.38 -22.26 -29.63
C THR A 160 22.54 -22.35 -28.12
N GLU A 161 22.59 -23.58 -27.60
CA GLU A 161 23.32 -23.90 -26.38
C GLU A 161 24.81 -23.58 -26.60
N SER A 162 25.49 -23.01 -25.61
CA SER A 162 26.76 -23.52 -25.04
C SER A 162 27.52 -22.42 -24.28
N GLN A 163 28.22 -22.88 -23.23
CA GLN A 163 29.39 -22.28 -22.56
C GLN A 163 29.13 -21.39 -21.34
N GLU A 164 28.90 -22.07 -20.22
CA GLU A 164 29.55 -21.73 -18.96
C GLU A 164 31.07 -21.87 -19.12
N GLN A 165 31.81 -20.76 -18.93
CA GLN A 165 32.93 -20.62 -17.99
C GLN A 165 33.75 -19.37 -18.32
N GLU A 166 34.22 -18.74 -17.25
CA GLU A 166 35.30 -17.72 -17.25
C GLU A 166 34.99 -16.33 -17.82
N LYS A 167 34.49 -15.45 -16.93
CA LYS A 167 35.15 -14.16 -16.65
C LYS A 167 34.64 -13.58 -15.33
N LYS A 168 35.39 -13.91 -14.26
CA LYS A 168 35.45 -13.09 -13.06
C LYS A 168 36.16 -11.78 -13.44
N GLU A 169 35.68 -10.68 -12.88
CA GLU A 169 36.29 -9.34 -12.94
C GLU A 169 36.05 -8.52 -14.22
N GLU A 170 34.79 -8.18 -14.49
CA GLU A 170 34.45 -6.89 -15.13
C GLU A 170 32.93 -6.61 -15.02
N LYS A 171 32.48 -6.05 -13.89
CA LYS A 171 31.23 -5.26 -13.84
C LYS A 171 31.43 -3.99 -13.03
N ARG A 172 32.09 -3.02 -13.66
CA ARG A 172 31.88 -1.61 -13.37
C ARG A 172 30.47 -1.23 -13.87
N HIS A 173 29.64 -0.72 -12.96
CA HIS A 173 28.61 0.29 -13.25
C HIS A 173 27.54 -0.03 -14.30
N GLY A 174 26.98 -1.25 -14.29
CA GLY A 174 25.64 -1.51 -14.80
C GLY A 174 24.72 -1.82 -13.63
N SER A 175 23.98 -0.83 -13.15
CA SER A 175 22.90 -1.06 -12.17
C SER A 175 21.88 -1.99 -12.83
N ASN A 176 21.91 -3.28 -12.51
CA ASN A 176 20.81 -4.16 -12.90
C ASN A 176 19.55 -3.60 -12.22
N LEU A 177 18.65 -3.02 -13.02
CA LEU A 177 17.38 -2.45 -12.54
C LEU A 177 16.58 -3.49 -11.73
N VAL A 178 16.71 -4.77 -12.08
CA VAL A 178 15.99 -5.90 -11.50
C VAL A 178 16.92 -6.69 -10.57
N PRO A 179 16.62 -6.77 -9.26
CA PRO A 179 17.30 -7.68 -8.34
C PRO A 179 17.22 -9.14 -8.78
N ALA A 180 18.22 -9.95 -8.43
CA ALA A 180 18.27 -11.36 -8.84
C ALA A 180 17.42 -12.30 -7.97
N LYS A 181 16.94 -11.85 -6.81
CA LYS A 181 16.25 -12.70 -5.81
C LYS A 181 14.99 -12.05 -5.25
N ASP A 182 14.01 -12.90 -4.92
CA ASP A 182 12.73 -12.50 -4.31
C ASP A 182 12.89 -12.29 -2.79
N GLU A 183 13.56 -11.19 -2.41
CA GLU A 183 13.89 -10.94 -1.01
C GLU A 183 12.77 -10.19 -0.26
N PRO A 184 12.33 -10.67 0.92
CA PRO A 184 11.18 -10.09 1.63
C PRO A 184 11.38 -8.63 2.02
N HIS A 185 12.60 -8.24 2.40
CA HIS A 185 12.90 -6.87 2.82
C HIS A 185 12.86 -5.87 1.66
N GLU A 186 13.11 -6.30 0.42
CA GLU A 186 13.07 -5.42 -0.76
C GLU A 186 11.65 -4.97 -1.09
N TYR A 187 10.66 -5.86 -0.96
CA TYR A 187 9.25 -5.50 -1.10
C TYR A 187 8.78 -4.58 0.02
N LEU A 188 9.25 -4.82 1.25
CA LEU A 188 8.94 -3.95 2.38
C LEU A 188 9.53 -2.55 2.20
N ASN A 189 10.77 -2.47 1.70
CA ASN A 189 11.42 -1.22 1.32
C ASN A 189 10.64 -0.48 0.22
N LEU A 190 10.15 -1.18 -0.80
CA LEU A 190 9.29 -0.58 -1.83
C LEU A 190 8.01 0.00 -1.21
N SER A 191 7.34 -0.75 -0.35
CA SER A 191 6.14 -0.22 0.31
C SER A 191 6.45 1.01 1.15
N SER A 192 7.59 1.02 1.86
CA SER A 192 8.03 2.19 2.63
C SER A 192 8.30 3.40 1.73
N LEU A 193 8.93 3.17 0.58
CA LEU A 193 9.25 4.19 -0.41
C LEU A 193 7.97 4.80 -1.01
N ILE A 194 6.93 4.01 -1.25
CA ILE A 194 5.62 4.52 -1.71
C ILE A 194 4.96 5.44 -0.65
N PHE A 195 4.93 5.02 0.62
CA PHE A 195 4.36 5.86 1.68
C PHE A 195 5.18 7.13 1.93
N ASN A 196 6.50 7.06 1.81
CA ASN A 196 7.37 8.23 1.88
C ASN A 196 7.11 9.19 0.69
N PHE A 197 6.93 8.67 -0.51
CA PHE A 197 6.54 9.47 -1.68
C PHE A 197 5.21 10.19 -1.46
N PHE A 198 4.19 9.50 -0.92
CA PHE A 198 2.93 10.16 -0.57
C PHE A 198 3.10 11.27 0.46
N ASP A 199 3.93 11.03 1.47
CA ASP A 199 4.17 11.98 2.55
C ASP A 199 4.95 13.23 2.08
N VAL A 200 6.11 13.03 1.46
CA VAL A 200 7.05 14.11 1.11
C VAL A 200 6.72 14.78 -0.22
N SER A 201 6.29 14.00 -1.22
CA SER A 201 6.03 14.54 -2.56
C SER A 201 4.62 15.08 -2.67
N LEU A 202 3.61 14.33 -2.20
CA LEU A 202 2.21 14.73 -2.32
C LEU A 202 1.65 15.46 -1.08
N GLY A 203 2.23 15.27 0.11
CA GLY A 203 1.79 15.88 1.37
C GLY A 203 2.35 17.29 1.64
N GLY A 204 3.00 17.91 0.65
CA GLY A 204 3.58 19.25 0.75
C GLY A 204 2.55 20.39 0.79
N GLN A 205 3.02 21.63 0.90
CA GLN A 205 2.15 22.83 0.97
C GLN A 205 1.55 23.25 -0.38
N HIS A 206 1.88 22.56 -1.48
CA HIS A 206 1.41 22.93 -2.81
C HIS A 206 -0.12 22.74 -2.93
N ILE A 207 -0.84 23.81 -3.29
CA ILE A 207 -2.31 23.85 -3.32
C ILE A 207 -2.88 22.78 -4.26
N TYR A 208 -2.34 22.67 -5.48
CA TYR A 208 -2.76 21.64 -6.44
C TYR A 208 -2.58 20.21 -5.92
N LEU A 209 -1.40 19.86 -5.37
CA LEU A 209 -1.12 18.52 -4.85
C LEU A 209 -2.02 18.17 -3.66
N ASN A 210 -2.25 19.11 -2.75
CA ASN A 210 -3.20 18.91 -1.64
C ASN A 210 -4.63 18.66 -2.14
N ARG A 211 -5.08 19.40 -3.17
CA ARG A 211 -6.39 19.17 -3.79
C ARG A 211 -6.45 17.80 -4.46
N TYR A 212 -5.42 17.42 -5.20
CA TYR A 212 -5.31 16.11 -5.82
C TYR A 212 -5.40 14.99 -4.78
N VAL A 213 -4.65 15.09 -3.68
CA VAL A 213 -4.69 14.10 -2.59
C VAL A 213 -6.08 14.03 -1.95
N ARG A 214 -6.67 15.17 -1.60
CA ARG A 214 -8.01 15.23 -0.97
C ARG A 214 -9.10 14.60 -1.84
N THR A 215 -9.03 14.81 -3.15
CA THR A 215 -10.03 14.29 -4.11
C THR A 215 -9.77 12.85 -4.52
N GLY A 216 -8.51 12.40 -4.49
CA GLY A 216 -8.10 11.04 -4.84
C GLY A 216 -8.26 10.01 -3.72
N LEU A 217 -8.51 10.44 -2.47
CA LEU A 217 -8.71 9.54 -1.34
C LEU A 217 -10.10 8.89 -1.36
N SER A 218 -10.13 7.59 -1.03
CA SER A 218 -11.33 6.77 -1.01
C SER A 218 -11.44 5.94 0.27
N GLU A 219 -12.66 5.48 0.57
CA GLU A 219 -12.93 4.59 1.71
C GLU A 219 -12.13 3.28 1.59
N GLN A 220 -11.98 2.75 0.38
CA GLN A 220 -11.17 1.56 0.15
C GLN A 220 -9.72 1.74 0.62
N GLN A 221 -9.11 2.92 0.43
CA GLN A 221 -7.77 3.18 0.95
C GLN A 221 -7.75 3.23 2.48
N MET A 222 -8.82 3.71 3.13
CA MET A 222 -8.94 3.67 4.59
C MET A 222 -8.99 2.24 5.11
N VAL A 223 -9.71 1.34 4.43
CA VAL A 223 -9.73 -0.10 4.74
C VAL A 223 -8.32 -0.69 4.68
N LEU A 224 -7.57 -0.39 3.61
CA LEU A 224 -6.22 -0.92 3.42
C LEU A 224 -5.25 -0.40 4.49
N LEU A 225 -5.29 0.89 4.78
CA LEU A 225 -4.48 1.52 5.83
C LEU A 225 -4.81 0.95 7.21
N ALA A 226 -6.10 0.78 7.53
CA ALA A 226 -6.53 0.18 8.79
C ALA A 226 -6.02 -1.26 8.93
N ASN A 227 -6.08 -2.06 7.87
CA ASN A 227 -5.55 -3.43 7.89
C ASN A 227 -4.04 -3.47 8.13
N ILE A 228 -3.27 -2.63 7.43
CA ILE A 228 -1.82 -2.51 7.66
C ILE A 228 -1.54 -2.10 9.12
N LEU A 229 -2.29 -1.14 9.66
CA LEU A 229 -2.08 -0.65 11.02
C LEU A 229 -2.36 -1.72 12.07
N ARG A 230 -3.46 -2.47 11.92
CA ARG A 230 -3.81 -3.60 12.80
C ARG A 230 -2.77 -4.71 12.73
N ASP A 231 -2.24 -5.01 11.55
CA ASP A 231 -1.17 -5.99 11.40
C ASP A 231 0.11 -5.54 12.13
N LEU A 232 0.51 -4.27 12.00
CA LEU A 232 1.65 -3.69 12.72
C LEU A 232 1.46 -3.68 14.24
N ASP A 233 0.25 -3.35 14.70
CA ASP A 233 -0.10 -3.35 16.11
C ASP A 233 -0.06 -4.78 16.71
N ARG A 234 -0.60 -5.77 16.00
CA ARG A 234 -0.53 -7.19 16.39
C ARG A 234 0.91 -7.71 16.41
N ASP A 235 1.71 -7.36 15.41
CA ASP A 235 3.11 -7.78 15.33
C ASP A 235 3.94 -7.18 16.47
N SER A 236 3.67 -5.93 16.87
CA SER A 236 4.31 -5.28 18.02
C SER A 236 3.94 -5.96 19.35
N ALA A 237 2.71 -6.47 19.46
CA ALA A 237 2.19 -7.12 20.68
C ALA A 237 2.76 -8.53 20.91
N ARG A 238 3.17 -9.22 19.84
CA ARG A 238 3.67 -10.60 19.92
C ARG A 238 5.04 -10.69 20.60
N GLY A 239 5.76 -9.58 20.76
CA GLY A 239 7.03 -9.55 21.49
C GLY A 239 8.06 -10.56 20.97
N GLU A 240 7.99 -10.92 19.68
CA GLU A 240 8.96 -11.82 19.06
C GLU A 240 10.36 -11.27 19.32
N PRO A 241 11.27 -12.06 19.92
CA PRO A 241 12.56 -11.56 20.34
C PRO A 241 13.29 -10.96 19.14
N GLU A 242 13.87 -9.78 19.33
CA GLU A 242 14.63 -8.99 18.34
C GLU A 242 15.82 -9.74 17.70
N ASN A 243 15.97 -11.04 17.97
CA ASN A 243 17.09 -11.87 17.57
C ASN A 243 16.76 -12.96 16.52
N SER A 244 15.48 -13.14 16.14
CA SER A 244 15.06 -14.19 15.19
C SER A 244 14.87 -13.71 13.74
N GLY A 245 15.10 -12.42 13.45
CA GLY A 245 14.97 -11.85 12.12
C GLY A 245 16.31 -11.40 11.54
N CYS A 246 16.50 -11.55 10.23
CA CYS A 246 17.61 -10.90 9.53
C CYS A 246 17.61 -9.38 9.77
N LEU A 247 18.75 -8.78 10.10
CA LEU A 247 18.91 -7.33 10.35
C LEU A 247 18.31 -6.47 9.22
N GLN A 248 18.41 -6.93 7.97
CA GLN A 248 17.83 -6.24 6.82
C GLN A 248 16.31 -6.14 6.91
N TRP A 249 15.65 -7.20 7.36
CA TRP A 249 14.19 -7.20 7.57
C TRP A 249 13.79 -6.23 8.68
N GLN A 250 14.51 -6.25 9.81
CA GLN A 250 14.20 -5.36 10.94
C GLN A 250 14.32 -3.89 10.53
N ASN A 251 15.42 -3.54 9.84
CA ASN A 251 15.61 -2.19 9.31
C ASN A 251 14.52 -1.79 8.31
N ALA A 252 14.14 -2.69 7.40
CA ALA A 252 13.05 -2.46 6.45
C ALA A 252 11.69 -2.29 7.17
N MET A 253 11.43 -3.06 8.22
CA MET A 253 10.21 -2.97 9.03
C MET A 253 10.12 -1.65 9.80
N VAL A 254 11.21 -1.21 10.42
CA VAL A 254 11.28 0.10 11.10
C VAL A 254 11.01 1.23 10.10
N LYS A 255 11.64 1.20 8.92
CA LYS A 255 11.41 2.18 7.85
C LYS A 255 9.96 2.17 7.39
N PHE A 256 9.41 1.00 7.08
CA PHE A 256 8.03 0.83 6.65
C PHE A 256 7.04 1.36 7.70
N SER A 257 7.17 0.88 8.93
CA SER A 257 6.31 1.29 10.04
C SER A 257 6.38 2.80 10.31
N GLY A 258 7.58 3.39 10.26
CA GLY A 258 7.78 4.83 10.38
C GLY A 258 7.15 5.62 9.24
N SER A 259 7.30 5.15 7.98
CA SER A 259 6.71 5.81 6.81
C SER A 259 5.18 5.78 6.81
N VAL A 260 4.56 4.64 7.19
CA VAL A 260 3.10 4.53 7.32
C VAL A 260 2.59 5.45 8.42
N GLY A 261 3.24 5.44 9.60
CA GLY A 261 2.85 6.28 10.71
C GLY A 261 2.96 7.78 10.41
N ARG A 262 4.05 8.20 9.75
CA ARG A 262 4.25 9.59 9.34
C ARG A 262 3.23 10.02 8.29
N TYR A 263 3.05 9.22 7.24
CA TYR A 263 2.05 9.47 6.21
C TYR A 263 0.65 9.64 6.82
N LEU A 264 0.24 8.72 7.69
CA LEU A 264 -1.08 8.77 8.32
C LEU A 264 -1.23 9.99 9.24
N HIS A 265 -0.20 10.31 10.01
CA HIS A 265 -0.18 11.51 10.85
C HIS A 265 -0.37 12.77 10.01
N ASN A 266 0.40 12.93 8.93
CA ASN A 266 0.32 14.11 8.08
C ASN A 266 -0.99 14.17 7.29
N LEU A 267 -1.56 13.02 6.90
CA LEU A 267 -2.87 12.94 6.26
C LEU A 267 -3.99 13.49 7.15
N ILE A 268 -3.93 13.19 8.45
CA ILE A 268 -4.90 13.65 9.45
C ILE A 268 -4.60 15.11 9.82
N SER A 269 -3.38 15.42 10.25
CA SER A 269 -2.98 16.75 10.74
C SER A 269 -3.12 17.85 9.69
N ASN A 270 -2.83 17.56 8.41
CA ASN A 270 -3.00 18.53 7.31
C ASN A 270 -4.45 18.61 6.81
N SER A 271 -5.40 17.98 7.51
CA SER A 271 -6.82 17.94 7.15
C SER A 271 -7.05 17.45 5.71
N LEU A 272 -6.26 16.46 5.26
CA LEU A 272 -6.40 15.86 3.93
C LEU A 272 -7.52 14.81 3.91
N LEU A 273 -7.83 14.19 5.05
CA LEU A 273 -9.01 13.37 5.22
C LEU A 273 -10.25 14.22 5.49
N ASN A 274 -11.28 14.05 4.67
CA ASN A 274 -12.62 14.57 4.98
C ASN A 274 -13.26 13.78 6.15
N GLU A 275 -14.34 14.31 6.72
CA GLU A 275 -14.97 13.70 7.90
C GLU A 275 -15.49 12.28 7.66
N SER A 276 -15.98 11.99 6.45
CA SER A 276 -16.45 10.65 6.09
C SER A 276 -15.32 9.62 6.09
N LEU A 277 -14.15 9.99 5.57
CA LEU A 277 -12.96 9.13 5.53
C LEU A 277 -12.32 8.96 6.91
N GLN A 278 -12.32 10.02 7.74
CA GLN A 278 -11.90 9.91 9.14
C GLN A 278 -12.78 8.91 9.89
N SER A 279 -14.10 8.99 9.69
CA SER A 279 -15.08 8.07 10.30
C SER A 279 -14.88 6.64 9.79
N ALA A 280 -14.71 6.45 8.48
CA ALA A 280 -14.45 5.14 7.89
C ALA A 280 -13.15 4.51 8.40
N LEU A 281 -12.07 5.30 8.54
CA LEU A 281 -10.81 4.83 9.10
C LEU A 281 -10.99 4.31 10.53
N LEU A 282 -11.69 5.08 11.39
CA LEU A 282 -11.94 4.66 12.78
C LEU A 282 -12.87 3.46 12.87
N LEU A 283 -13.86 3.36 11.97
CA LEU A 283 -14.75 2.21 11.87
C LEU A 283 -13.95 0.94 11.53
N HIS A 284 -13.06 0.98 10.54
CA HIS A 284 -12.23 -0.17 10.16
C HIS A 284 -11.13 -0.51 11.17
N LEU A 285 -10.69 0.47 11.97
CA LEU A 285 -9.84 0.22 13.14
C LEU A 285 -10.60 -0.35 14.34
N GLY A 286 -11.94 -0.35 14.31
CA GLY A 286 -12.79 -0.85 15.40
C GLY A 286 -12.86 0.08 16.61
N VAL A 287 -12.49 1.34 16.45
CA VAL A 287 -12.40 2.35 17.54
C VAL A 287 -13.19 3.62 17.22
N SER A 288 -14.28 3.50 16.45
CA SER A 288 -15.16 4.64 16.15
C SER A 288 -16.04 5.00 17.35
N PRO A 289 -15.92 6.23 17.92
CA PRO A 289 -16.75 6.69 19.03
C PRO A 289 -18.21 6.96 18.65
N TRP A 290 -18.49 7.18 17.37
CA TRP A 290 -19.80 7.63 16.87
C TRP A 290 -20.67 6.50 16.34
N THR A 291 -20.16 5.27 16.29
CA THR A 291 -20.93 4.12 15.84
C THR A 291 -22.01 3.77 16.87
N GLN A 292 -23.28 3.81 16.46
CA GLN A 292 -24.42 3.46 17.29
C GLN A 292 -24.68 1.94 17.34
N ASP A 293 -24.11 1.20 16.39
CA ASP A 293 -24.44 -0.22 16.15
C ASP A 293 -23.80 -1.22 17.12
N SER A 294 -22.92 -0.76 18.01
CA SER A 294 -22.26 -1.62 19.00
C SER A 294 -22.23 -0.94 20.36
N ASN A 295 -22.61 -1.63 21.42
CA ASN A 295 -22.42 -1.15 22.79
C ASN A 295 -21.06 -1.55 23.39
N ILE A 296 -20.23 -2.23 22.59
CA ILE A 296 -18.97 -2.84 23.01
C ILE A 296 -17.80 -2.00 22.50
N TRP A 297 -16.77 -1.86 23.35
CA TRP A 297 -15.50 -1.22 23.03
C TRP A 297 -14.37 -2.24 23.16
N PRO A 298 -13.39 -2.27 22.22
CA PRO A 298 -12.27 -3.21 22.31
C PRO A 298 -11.45 -2.96 23.59
N LEU A 299 -11.27 -4.01 24.40
CA LEU A 299 -10.45 -3.95 25.62
C LEU A 299 -8.95 -3.81 25.32
N GLN A 300 -8.52 -4.23 24.14
CA GLN A 300 -7.14 -4.11 23.68
C GLN A 300 -7.07 -3.10 22.54
N VAL A 301 -6.58 -1.90 22.85
CA VAL A 301 -6.26 -0.86 21.87
C VAL A 301 -4.77 -0.61 21.89
N TYR A 302 -4.12 -0.80 20.75
CA TYR A 302 -2.67 -0.65 20.60
C TYR A 302 -2.28 0.80 20.30
N SER A 303 -0.98 1.10 20.47
CA SER A 303 -0.44 2.46 20.40
C SER A 303 -0.74 3.18 19.07
N ARG A 304 -0.63 2.49 17.91
CA ARG A 304 -0.85 3.16 16.62
C ARG A 304 -2.32 3.43 16.35
N THR A 305 -3.18 2.45 16.62
CA THR A 305 -4.64 2.62 16.55
C THR A 305 -5.10 3.74 17.50
N LEU A 306 -4.59 3.78 18.73
CA LEU A 306 -4.88 4.85 19.68
C LEU A 306 -4.40 6.22 19.19
N ALA A 307 -3.20 6.30 18.59
CA ALA A 307 -2.68 7.54 18.05
C ALA A 307 -3.59 8.12 16.96
N VAL A 308 -4.16 7.28 16.09
CA VAL A 308 -5.12 7.72 15.06
C VAL A 308 -6.41 8.24 15.70
N LEU A 309 -6.97 7.51 16.67
CA LEU A 309 -8.16 7.93 17.40
C LEU A 309 -7.94 9.30 18.05
N VAL A 310 -6.85 9.46 18.80
CA VAL A 310 -6.54 10.70 19.50
C VAL A 310 -6.35 11.85 18.51
N GLN A 311 -5.63 11.64 17.40
CA GLN A 311 -5.44 12.68 16.39
C GLN A 311 -6.76 13.16 15.81
N ILE A 312 -7.65 12.25 15.42
CA ILE A 312 -8.97 12.61 14.87
C ILE A 312 -9.82 13.33 15.92
N LEU A 313 -9.83 12.87 17.18
CA LEU A 313 -10.55 13.53 18.26
C LEU A 313 -10.03 14.94 18.56
N LEU A 314 -8.73 15.18 18.40
CA LEU A 314 -8.12 16.50 18.59
C LEU A 314 -8.48 17.49 17.49
N LEU A 315 -8.94 17.02 16.32
CA LEU A 315 -9.46 17.89 15.26
C LEU A 315 -10.90 18.35 15.51
N LYS A 316 -11.62 17.71 16.45
CA LYS A 316 -13.03 17.99 16.71
C LYS A 316 -13.22 19.11 17.73
N PRO A 317 -14.32 19.89 17.65
CA PRO A 317 -14.63 20.92 18.63
C PRO A 317 -14.83 20.31 20.03
N SER A 318 -14.65 21.11 21.09
CA SER A 318 -14.65 20.62 22.49
C SER A 318 -15.88 19.77 22.82
N GLN A 319 -17.06 20.21 22.40
CA GLN A 319 -18.32 19.51 22.67
C GLN A 319 -18.37 18.12 22.02
N GLU A 320 -17.95 17.99 20.77
CA GLU A 320 -17.90 16.69 20.07
C GLU A 320 -16.84 15.77 20.68
N LYS A 321 -15.70 16.34 21.08
CA LYS A 321 -14.63 15.60 21.75
C LYS A 321 -15.09 15.05 23.10
N GLU A 322 -15.78 15.85 23.90
CA GLU A 322 -16.35 15.42 25.18
C GLU A 322 -17.41 14.32 24.99
N ALA A 323 -18.33 14.50 24.03
CA ALA A 323 -19.33 13.49 23.70
C ALA A 323 -18.70 12.17 23.25
N ALA A 324 -17.66 12.23 22.41
CA ALA A 324 -16.92 11.07 21.96
C ALA A 324 -16.20 10.37 23.13
N CYS A 325 -15.54 11.11 24.02
CA CYS A 325 -14.91 10.56 25.21
C CYS A 325 -15.93 9.85 26.12
N LEU A 326 -17.09 10.46 26.35
CA LEU A 326 -18.17 9.85 27.14
C LEU A 326 -18.69 8.57 26.49
N SER A 327 -18.88 8.57 25.16
CA SER A 327 -19.28 7.37 24.40
C SER A 327 -18.26 6.23 24.56
N VAL A 328 -16.96 6.53 24.41
CA VAL A 328 -15.88 5.55 24.59
C VAL A 328 -15.91 4.97 26.01
N TRP A 329 -16.01 5.83 27.03
CA TRP A 329 -16.06 5.40 28.43
C TRP A 329 -17.28 4.53 28.72
N HIS A 330 -18.47 4.93 28.24
CA HIS A 330 -19.70 4.17 28.45
C HIS A 330 -19.61 2.77 27.83
N ARG A 331 -19.11 2.67 26.58
CA ARG A 331 -18.95 1.38 25.89
C ARG A 331 -17.86 0.52 26.53
N LEU A 332 -16.78 1.12 27.03
CA LEU A 332 -15.74 0.42 27.79
C LEU A 332 -16.31 -0.18 29.08
N VAL A 333 -17.07 0.59 29.86
CA VAL A 333 -17.71 0.11 31.10
C VAL A 333 -18.69 -1.02 30.79
N ASN A 334 -19.53 -0.86 29.75
CA ASN A 334 -20.47 -1.92 29.35
C ASN A 334 -19.74 -3.21 28.98
N THR A 335 -18.64 -3.11 28.24
CA THR A 335 -17.83 -4.28 27.85
C THR A 335 -17.23 -4.98 29.08
N LEU A 336 -16.77 -4.22 30.07
CA LEU A 336 -16.25 -4.78 31.32
C LEU A 336 -17.35 -5.44 32.15
N VAL A 337 -18.53 -4.81 32.24
CA VAL A 337 -19.69 -5.40 32.94
C VAL A 337 -20.12 -6.69 32.27
N GLU A 338 -20.29 -6.70 30.95
CA GLU A 338 -20.62 -7.91 30.19
C GLU A 338 -19.56 -9.00 30.38
N GLY A 339 -18.27 -8.65 30.32
CA GLY A 339 -17.17 -9.61 30.50
C GLY A 339 -16.97 -10.13 31.93
N VAL A 340 -17.58 -9.51 32.94
CA VAL A 340 -17.54 -9.96 34.34
C VAL A 340 -18.84 -10.66 34.77
N CYS A 341 -19.97 -10.28 34.17
CA CYS A 341 -21.29 -10.83 34.47
C CYS A 341 -21.70 -12.01 33.57
N SER A 342 -20.97 -12.26 32.47
CA SER A 342 -21.00 -13.52 31.72
C SER A 342 -19.97 -14.51 32.25
#